data_AF-A0A841JME1-F1
#
_entry.id   AF-A0A841JME1-F1
#
_cell.length_a   1.000
_cell.length_b   1.000
_cell.length_c   1.000
_cell.angle_alpha   90.00
_cell.angle_beta   90.00
_cell.angle_gamma   90.00
#
_symmetry.space_group_name_H-M   'P 1'
#
loop_
_entity.id
_entity.type
_entity.pdbx_description
1 polymer ?
#
loop_
_entity_poly.entity_id
_entity_poly.type
_entity_poly.pdbx_seq_one_letter_code
_entity_poly.pdbx_strand_id
1 'polypeptide(L)'
;MKGEEFSALVNYLQEVPAVNVFGSGIFENGLWWVKFSIDIKHIYAWHVVQEIGHVVNYVSLEERLPTVFYPVSPPPYINGGPDEFLSWVIESEDADFTPDDMKEWLSGRLPQPVSDLKAWSTSNEEDWKEV
;
A
#
# COMPACT_ATOMS: atom_id res chain seq x y z
N MET A 1 -22.49 9.58 6.30
CA MET A 1 -21.50 10.41 5.57
C MET A 1 -20.71 9.47 4.67
N LYS A 2 -20.60 9.73 3.36
CA LYS A 2 -19.76 8.89 2.47
C LYS A 2 -18.29 9.04 2.92
N GLY A 3 -17.63 7.94 3.29
CA GLY A 3 -16.18 7.91 3.52
C GLY A 3 -15.68 7.63 4.94
N GLU A 4 -16.53 7.58 5.99
CA GLU A 4 -16.06 7.29 7.35
C GLU A 4 -15.46 5.87 7.48
N GLU A 5 -16.03 4.91 6.76
CA GLU A 5 -15.61 3.51 6.69
C GLU A 5 -14.18 3.29 6.18
N PHE A 6 -13.58 4.26 5.49
CA PHE A 6 -12.19 4.20 5.04
C PHE A 6 -11.24 5.08 5.85
N SER A 7 -11.77 5.95 6.73
CA SER A 7 -10.95 6.98 7.38
C SER A 7 -9.75 6.40 8.13
N ALA A 8 -9.93 5.29 8.84
CA ALA A 8 -8.84 4.67 9.59
C ALA A 8 -7.72 4.17 8.68
N LEU A 9 -8.07 3.41 7.63
CA LEU A 9 -7.11 2.90 6.66
C LEU A 9 -6.44 4.01 5.85
N VAL A 10 -7.21 5.00 5.38
CA VAL A 10 -6.70 6.14 4.61
C VAL A 10 -5.74 6.98 5.44
N ASN A 11 -6.10 7.31 6.68
CA ASN A 11 -5.22 8.08 7.57
C ASN A 11 -3.93 7.32 7.85
N TYR A 12 -4.03 6.01 8.12
CA TYR A 12 -2.85 5.17 8.36
C TYR A 12 -1.93 5.11 7.13
N LEU A 13 -2.49 4.91 5.93
CA LEU A 13 -1.72 4.91 4.68
C LEU A 13 -1.07 6.27 4.39
N GLN A 14 -1.69 7.39 4.77
CA GLN A 14 -1.07 8.72 4.64
C GLN A 14 0.12 8.93 5.58
N GLU A 15 0.27 8.12 6.64
CA GLU A 15 1.47 8.14 7.49
C GLU A 15 2.63 7.31 6.90
N VAL A 16 2.35 6.42 5.94
CA VAL A 16 3.37 5.62 5.26
C VAL A 16 4.23 6.53 4.37
N PRO A 17 5.57 6.43 4.40
CA PRO A 17 6.42 7.29 3.61
C PRO A 17 6.11 7.19 2.11
N ALA A 18 6.24 8.31 1.41
CA ALA A 18 5.99 8.41 -0.04
C ALA A 18 4.56 8.11 -0.51
N VAL A 19 3.64 7.72 0.38
CA VAL A 19 2.26 7.38 0.01
C VAL A 19 1.38 8.63 0.00
N ASN A 20 0.56 8.75 -1.05
CA ASN A 20 -0.50 9.75 -1.11
C ASN A 20 -1.80 9.11 -1.59
N VAL A 21 -2.76 8.97 -0.68
CA VAL A 21 -4.08 8.39 -0.96
C VAL A 21 -5.01 9.42 -1.58
N PHE A 22 -5.67 9.06 -2.69
CA PHE A 22 -6.53 9.99 -3.43
C PHE A 22 -7.87 9.40 -3.87
N GLY A 23 -8.14 8.12 -3.59
CA GLY A 23 -9.44 7.52 -3.87
C GLY A 23 -9.69 6.27 -3.04
N SER A 24 -10.95 6.04 -2.73
CA SER A 24 -11.44 4.78 -2.18
C SER A 24 -12.90 4.57 -2.60
N GLY A 25 -13.38 3.34 -2.52
CA GLY A 25 -14.77 3.04 -2.85
C GLY A 25 -15.17 1.61 -2.52
N ILE A 26 -16.48 1.37 -2.58
CA ILE A 26 -17.12 0.07 -2.41
C ILE A 26 -17.90 -0.23 -3.69
N PHE A 27 -17.72 -1.42 -4.25
CA PHE A 27 -18.48 -1.96 -5.36
C PHE A 27 -19.86 -2.45 -4.90
N GLU A 28 -20.80 -2.64 -5.83
CA GLU A 28 -22.16 -3.09 -5.48
C GLU A 28 -22.19 -4.46 -4.79
N ASN A 29 -21.17 -5.29 -5.00
CA ASN A 29 -21.00 -6.60 -4.36
C ASN A 29 -20.36 -6.55 -2.96
N GLY A 30 -20.09 -5.35 -2.42
CA GLY A 30 -19.49 -5.17 -1.10
C GLY A 30 -17.96 -5.21 -1.07
N LEU A 31 -17.30 -5.59 -2.17
CA LEU A 31 -15.84 -5.50 -2.27
C LEU A 31 -15.42 -4.02 -2.26
N TRP A 32 -14.24 -3.75 -1.72
CA TRP A 32 -13.74 -2.38 -1.59
C TRP A 32 -12.36 -2.21 -2.20
N TRP A 33 -12.00 -0.96 -2.48
CA TRP A 33 -10.69 -0.60 -2.97
C TRP A 33 -10.20 0.73 -2.37
N VAL A 34 -8.87 0.86 -2.26
CA VAL A 34 -8.17 2.11 -1.95
C VAL A 34 -7.08 2.33 -2.99
N LYS A 35 -7.02 3.55 -3.53
CA LYS A 35 -6.08 3.96 -4.58
C LYS A 35 -5.19 5.10 -4.10
N PHE A 36 -3.91 4.95 -4.36
CA PHE A 36 -2.87 5.88 -3.92
C PHE A 36 -1.69 5.91 -4.89
N SER A 37 -0.87 6.94 -4.78
CA SER A 37 0.44 7.01 -5.43
C SER A 37 1.54 6.69 -4.42
N ILE A 38 2.66 6.19 -4.91
CA ILE A 38 3.92 6.13 -4.18
C ILE A 38 4.90 7.02 -4.94
N ASP A 39 5.49 8.02 -4.28
CA ASP A 39 6.56 8.82 -4.88
C ASP A 39 7.78 7.93 -5.11
N ILE A 40 7.94 7.43 -6.34
CA ILE A 40 9.01 6.52 -6.75
C ILE A 40 10.41 7.14 -6.69
N LYS A 41 10.53 8.45 -6.47
CA LYS A 41 11.81 9.15 -6.26
C LYS A 41 12.20 9.20 -4.79
N HIS A 42 11.28 8.86 -3.88
CA HIS A 42 11.56 8.77 -2.46
C HIS A 42 12.48 7.59 -2.15
N ILE A 43 13.44 7.78 -1.24
CA ILE A 43 14.48 6.79 -0.93
C ILE A 43 13.93 5.44 -0.45
N TYR A 44 12.74 5.42 0.17
CA TYR A 44 12.07 4.21 0.66
C TYR A 44 10.89 3.76 -0.20
N ALA A 45 10.71 4.31 -1.40
CA ALA A 45 9.56 3.97 -2.25
C ALA A 45 9.43 2.46 -2.50
N TRP A 46 10.54 1.81 -2.81
CA TRP A 46 10.56 0.38 -3.10
C TRP A 46 10.46 -0.50 -1.86
N HIS A 47 10.97 -0.03 -0.71
CA HIS A 47 10.70 -0.66 0.58
C HIS A 47 9.21 -0.65 0.90
N VAL A 48 8.53 0.49 0.68
CA VAL A 48 7.07 0.60 0.86
C VAL A 48 6.32 -0.38 -0.05
N VAL A 49 6.69 -0.46 -1.33
CA VAL A 49 6.11 -1.44 -2.27
C VAL A 49 6.32 -2.88 -1.78
N GLN A 50 7.52 -3.20 -1.31
CA GLN A 50 7.86 -4.54 -0.82
C GLN A 50 7.07 -4.91 0.44
N GLU A 51 7.05 -4.05 1.45
CA GLU A 51 6.38 -4.29 2.73
C GLU A 51 4.84 -4.34 2.58
N ILE A 52 4.25 -3.40 1.82
CA ILE A 52 2.81 -3.44 1.52
C ILE A 52 2.48 -4.68 0.69
N GLY A 53 3.29 -4.99 -0.33
CA GLY A 53 3.09 -6.17 -1.16
C GLY A 53 3.16 -7.47 -0.36
N HIS A 54 4.06 -7.56 0.62
CA HIS A 54 4.11 -8.66 1.57
C HIS A 54 2.81 -8.73 2.37
N VAL A 55 2.46 -7.69 3.13
CA VAL A 55 1.30 -7.75 4.03
C VAL A 55 -0.02 -7.98 3.28
N VAL A 56 -0.26 -7.24 2.19
CA VAL A 56 -1.53 -7.28 1.46
C VAL A 56 -1.68 -8.58 0.67
N ASN A 57 -0.64 -9.05 -0.03
CA ASN A 57 -0.80 -10.23 -0.89
C ASN A 57 -0.47 -11.55 -0.16
N TYR A 58 0.58 -11.56 0.68
CA TYR A 58 1.14 -12.78 1.26
C TYR A 58 1.79 -12.52 2.61
N VAL A 59 1.08 -12.77 3.70
CA VAL A 59 1.63 -12.68 5.06
C VAL A 59 2.73 -13.73 5.27
N SER A 60 2.67 -14.84 4.54
CA SER A 60 3.74 -15.83 4.45
C SER A 60 3.72 -16.53 3.09
N LEU A 61 4.64 -17.46 2.85
CA LEU A 61 4.69 -18.24 1.60
C LEU A 61 3.36 -18.97 1.29
N GLU A 62 2.56 -19.28 2.32
CA GLU A 62 1.32 -20.06 2.18
C GLU A 62 0.07 -19.32 2.69
N GLU A 63 0.22 -18.19 3.39
CA GLU A 63 -0.90 -17.41 3.93
C GLU A 63 -1.16 -16.16 3.08
N ARG A 64 -2.30 -16.17 2.37
CA ARG A 64 -2.80 -15.03 1.61
C ARG A 64 -3.94 -14.36 2.35
N LEU A 65 -3.92 -13.03 2.40
CA LEU A 65 -5.12 -12.28 2.75
C LEU A 65 -6.09 -12.26 1.57
N PRO A 66 -7.40 -12.06 1.80
CA PRO A 66 -8.38 -11.88 0.74
C PRO A 66 -8.31 -10.45 0.17
N THR A 67 -7.11 -10.00 -0.18
CA THR A 67 -6.84 -8.70 -0.76
C THR A 67 -5.71 -8.82 -1.79
N VAL A 68 -5.68 -7.87 -2.72
CA VAL A 68 -4.66 -7.78 -3.75
C VAL A 68 -4.08 -6.36 -3.82
N PHE A 69 -2.77 -6.27 -4.01
CA PHE A 69 -2.01 -5.05 -4.22
C PHE A 69 -1.35 -5.07 -5.60
N TYR A 70 -1.72 -4.13 -6.46
CA TYR A 70 -1.26 -4.11 -7.85
C TYR A 70 -1.12 -2.68 -8.43
N PRO A 71 -0.21 -2.48 -9.40
CA PRO A 71 -0.04 -1.19 -10.04
C PRO A 71 -1.15 -0.94 -11.06
N VAL A 72 -1.56 0.32 -11.18
CA VAL A 72 -2.49 0.80 -12.20
C VAL A 72 -1.96 2.08 -12.83
N SER A 73 -2.22 2.24 -14.13
CA SER A 73 -1.93 3.47 -14.86
C SER A 73 -3.18 3.97 -15.58
N PRO A 74 -3.34 5.30 -15.74
CA PRO A 74 -4.38 5.85 -16.58
C PRO A 74 -4.17 5.48 -18.06
N PRO A 75 -5.17 5.74 -18.92
CA PRO A 75 -5.15 5.28 -20.30
C PRO A 75 -3.93 5.75 -21.12
N PRO A 76 -3.52 4.98 -22.16
CA PRO A 76 -2.25 5.18 -22.88
C PRO A 76 -2.10 6.50 -23.65
N TYR A 77 -3.17 7.26 -23.85
CA TYR A 77 -3.14 8.53 -24.59
C TYR A 77 -2.63 9.70 -23.75
N ILE A 78 -2.29 9.45 -22.48
CA ILE A 78 -1.62 10.42 -21.63
C ILE A 78 -0.11 10.17 -21.71
N ASN A 79 0.63 11.11 -22.31
CA ASN A 79 2.08 11.05 -22.40
C ASN A 79 2.69 11.44 -21.05
N GLY A 80 3.26 10.50 -20.31
CA GLY A 80 4.13 10.81 -19.18
C GLY A 80 4.70 9.58 -18.49
N GLY A 81 5.58 9.86 -17.54
CA GLY A 81 6.38 8.85 -16.86
C GLY A 81 5.63 8.14 -15.73
N PRO A 82 6.25 7.09 -15.15
CA PRO A 82 5.72 6.44 -13.95
C PRO A 82 5.62 7.40 -12.76
N ASP A 83 6.41 8.48 -12.71
CA ASP A 83 6.30 9.52 -11.70
C ASP A 83 5.02 10.37 -11.81
N GLU A 84 4.38 10.37 -12.98
CA GLU A 84 3.14 11.12 -13.23
C GLU A 84 1.91 10.21 -13.21
N PHE A 85 2.07 8.95 -13.60
CA PHE A 85 0.94 8.08 -13.95
C PHE A 85 0.95 6.70 -13.31
N LEU A 86 2.00 6.32 -12.56
CA LEU A 86 1.94 5.11 -11.77
C LEU A 86 1.12 5.35 -10.49
N SER A 87 0.12 4.53 -10.28
CA SER A 87 -0.63 4.46 -9.03
C SER A 87 -0.73 3.00 -8.60
N TRP A 88 -1.20 2.80 -7.39
CA TRP A 88 -1.39 1.47 -6.81
C TRP A 88 -2.80 1.35 -6.25
N VAL A 89 -3.31 0.12 -6.25
CA VAL A 89 -4.61 -0.22 -5.69
C VAL A 89 -4.41 -1.34 -4.69
N ILE A 90 -5.03 -1.19 -3.51
CA ILE A 90 -5.40 -2.30 -2.64
C ILE A 90 -6.88 -2.57 -2.89
N GLU A 91 -7.24 -3.82 -3.20
CA GLU A 91 -8.62 -4.23 -3.45
C GLU A 91 -8.94 -5.50 -2.65
N SER A 92 -10.16 -5.60 -2.12
CA SER A 92 -10.60 -6.81 -1.43
C SER A 92 -11.17 -7.83 -2.40
N GLU A 93 -10.94 -9.10 -2.08
CA GLU A 93 -11.53 -10.27 -2.74
C GLU A 93 -12.64 -10.91 -1.90
N ASP A 94 -12.82 -10.43 -0.66
CA ASP A 94 -13.87 -10.82 0.27
C ASP A 94 -14.57 -9.57 0.83
N ALA A 95 -15.89 -9.59 0.89
CA ALA A 95 -16.71 -8.49 1.39
C ALA A 95 -16.77 -8.46 2.92
N ASP A 96 -16.52 -9.59 3.59
CA ASP A 96 -16.45 -9.67 5.05
C ASP A 96 -15.11 -9.15 5.59
N PHE A 97 -14.08 -9.06 4.73
CA PHE A 97 -12.79 -8.44 5.07
C PHE A 97 -12.88 -6.94 4.89
N THR A 98 -12.85 -6.17 5.98
CA THR A 98 -13.15 -4.74 5.98
C THR A 98 -11.90 -3.87 5.79
N PRO A 99 -12.06 -2.57 5.45
CA PRO A 99 -10.94 -1.61 5.46
C PRO A 99 -10.26 -1.49 6.84
N ASP A 100 -11.01 -1.63 7.94
CA ASP A 100 -10.47 -1.60 9.29
C ASP A 100 -9.61 -2.84 9.58
N ASP A 101 -10.02 -4.02 9.12
CA ASP A 101 -9.19 -5.23 9.17
C ASP A 101 -7.88 -5.00 8.42
N MET A 102 -7.95 -4.45 7.20
CA MET A 102 -6.73 -4.16 6.44
C MET A 102 -5.80 -3.22 7.20
N LYS A 103 -6.34 -2.17 7.84
CA LYS A 103 -5.56 -1.26 8.67
C LYS A 103 -4.91 -1.99 9.84
N GLU A 104 -5.61 -2.91 10.50
CA GLU A 104 -5.07 -3.70 11.60
C GLU A 104 -3.89 -4.56 11.11
N TRP A 105 -4.07 -5.28 10.00
CA TRP A 105 -3.05 -6.12 9.39
C TRP A 105 -1.78 -5.34 9.02
N LEU A 106 -1.93 -4.17 8.38
CA LEU A 106 -0.81 -3.28 8.05
C LEU A 106 -0.14 -2.76 9.33
N SER A 107 -0.91 -2.22 10.27
CA SER A 107 -0.35 -1.65 11.50
C SER A 107 0.32 -2.67 12.43
N GLY A 108 -0.01 -3.95 12.31
CA GLY A 108 0.66 -5.03 13.05
C GLY A 108 1.96 -5.53 12.42
N ARG A 109 2.26 -5.17 11.17
CA ARG A 109 3.37 -5.77 10.39
C ARG A 109 4.32 -4.77 9.74
N LEU A 110 3.81 -3.61 9.31
CA LEU A 110 4.67 -2.55 8.78
C LEU A 110 5.57 -1.98 9.89
N PRO A 111 6.70 -1.34 9.51
CA PRO A 111 7.61 -0.68 10.45
C PRO A 111 6.87 0.19 11.48
N GLN A 112 7.34 0.16 12.72
CA GLN A 112 6.71 0.86 13.84
C GLN A 112 7.68 1.88 14.48
N PRO A 113 7.31 3.17 14.59
CA PRO A 113 6.09 3.76 14.03
C PRO A 113 6.19 3.89 12.50
N VAL A 114 5.06 3.78 11.81
CA VAL A 114 5.02 3.75 10.33
C VAL A 114 5.54 5.04 9.69
N SER A 115 5.47 6.16 10.41
CA SER A 115 5.97 7.46 9.96
C SER A 115 7.47 7.69 10.23
N ASP A 116 8.15 6.82 10.98
CA ASP A 116 9.58 6.97 11.25
C ASP A 116 10.42 6.42 10.09
N LEU A 117 10.99 7.33 9.30
CA LEU A 117 11.89 7.02 8.18
C LEU A 117 13.07 6.11 8.55
N LYS A 118 13.52 6.08 9.81
CA LYS A 118 14.59 5.15 10.23
C LYS A 118 14.08 3.73 10.41
N ALA A 119 12.81 3.54 10.74
CA ALA A 119 12.22 2.20 10.83
C ALA A 119 12.12 1.52 9.44
N TRP A 120 12.13 2.32 8.37
CA TRP A 120 12.12 1.85 6.98
C TRP A 120 13.50 1.54 6.41
N SER A 121 14.59 1.94 7.08
CA SER A 121 15.92 1.59 6.64
C SER A 121 16.21 0.13 6.99
N THR A 122 16.19 -0.75 5.99
CA THR A 122 16.73 -2.10 6.10
C THR A 122 18.26 -2.05 6.10
N SER A 123 18.87 -1.43 7.11
CA SER A 123 20.33 -1.43 7.23
C SER A 123 20.81 -2.81 7.72
N ASN A 124 20.98 -3.73 6.78
CA ASN A 124 22.27 -4.37 6.60
C ASN A 124 22.86 -3.81 5.29
N GLU A 125 23.23 -2.52 5.30
CA GLU A 125 24.08 -1.94 4.23
C GLU A 125 25.49 -2.59 4.20
N GLU A 126 25.81 -3.46 5.16
CA GLU A 126 27.05 -4.26 5.21
C GLU A 126 27.02 -5.49 4.29
N ASP A 127 25.86 -6.05 3.93
CA ASP A 127 25.79 -7.34 3.20
C ASP A 127 26.01 -7.21 1.68
N TRP A 128 25.92 -6.00 1.11
CA TRP A 128 26.04 -5.78 -0.35
C TRP A 128 27.44 -5.35 -0.80
N LYS A 129 28.43 -5.29 0.11
CA LYS A 129 29.81 -4.93 -0.25
C LYS A 129 30.70 -6.13 -0.60
N GLU A 130 30.18 -7.36 -0.64
CA GLU A 130 30.97 -8.57 -0.91
C GLU A 130 30.55 -9.38 -2.17
N VAL A 131 30.05 -8.72 -3.22
CA VAL A 131 29.85 -9.37 -4.55
C VAL A 131 30.49 -8.60 -5.69
#